data_AF-A0A140DC17-F1
#
_entry.id   AF-A0A140DC17-F1
#
_cell.length_a   1.000
_cell.length_b   1.000
_cell.length_c   1.000
_cell.angle_alpha   90.00
_cell.angle_beta   90.00
_cell.angle_gamma   90.00
#
_symmetry.space_group_name_H-M   'P 1'
#
loop_
_entity.id
_entity.type
_entity.pdbx_description
1 polymer ?
#
loop_
_entity_poly.entity_id
_entity_poly.type
_entity_poly.pdbx_seq_one_letter_code
_entity_poly.pdbx_strand_id
1 'polypeptide(L)'
;GDISAQLNDQKELEKICLQIRDNRNPSVIIWIGTCTTEIVKMDLEGIAPKLEKQIGIPIVVARANGLDYAFTQGEDTALAAMAHRCPEYRQCDTNRSKRGETGLLEINTSNPKYLSSESELTKSNLVLFGSLPSSVASQLNSELKHQSISVSGWLPSQKYNELPGLGEGVYVCGVNPFLSRTATTLMRRRKCQLVGAPFPIGPDG
;
A
#
# COMPACT_ATOMS: atom_id res chain seq x y z
N GLY A 1 -6.19 -17.81 -34.40
CA GLY A 1 -4.79 -17.42 -34.63
C GLY A 1 -4.08 -16.97 -33.37
N ASP A 2 -4.77 -16.40 -32.38
CA ASP A 2 -4.11 -15.63 -31.31
C ASP A 2 -3.62 -16.43 -30.09
N ILE A 3 -4.10 -17.66 -29.89
CA ILE A 3 -3.76 -18.45 -28.70
C ILE A 3 -2.28 -18.85 -28.69
N SER A 4 -1.71 -19.15 -29.87
CA SER A 4 -0.29 -19.52 -30.00
C SER A 4 0.66 -18.36 -29.75
N ALA A 5 0.28 -17.13 -30.13
CA ALA A 5 1.07 -15.94 -29.87
C ALA A 5 1.07 -15.60 -28.38
N GLN A 6 -0.10 -15.62 -27.72
CA GLN A 6 -0.23 -15.39 -26.28
C GLN A 6 0.55 -16.43 -25.45
N LEU A 7 0.53 -17.71 -25.86
CA LEU A 7 1.30 -18.76 -25.19
C LEU A 7 2.81 -18.58 -25.33
N ASN A 8 3.26 -17.98 -26.43
CA ASN A 8 4.68 -17.68 -26.63
C ASN A 8 5.12 -16.52 -25.73
N ASP A 9 4.33 -15.45 -25.69
CA ASP A 9 4.58 -14.27 -24.87
C ASP A 9 4.65 -14.59 -23.37
N GLN A 10 3.75 -15.45 -22.89
CA GLN A 10 3.75 -15.90 -21.50
C GLN A 10 5.05 -16.66 -21.15
N LYS A 11 5.53 -17.53 -22.05
CA LYS A 11 6.76 -18.32 -21.83
C LYS A 11 8.02 -17.44 -21.84
N GLU A 12 8.07 -16.45 -22.72
CA GLU A 12 9.18 -15.49 -22.74
C GLU A 12 9.20 -14.64 -21.46
N LEU A 13 8.04 -14.15 -21.02
CA LEU A 13 7.93 -13.45 -19.74
C LEU A 13 8.33 -14.33 -18.55
N GLU A 14 7.93 -15.60 -18.56
CA GLU A 14 8.33 -16.59 -17.54
C GLU A 14 9.85 -16.71 -17.46
N LYS A 15 10.50 -16.94 -18.60
CA LYS A 15 11.94 -17.07 -18.69
C LYS A 15 12.66 -15.83 -18.15
N ILE A 16 12.21 -14.64 -18.52
CA ILE A 16 12.80 -13.37 -18.06
C ILE A 16 12.60 -13.21 -16.54
N CYS A 17 11.41 -13.49 -16.02
CA CYS A 17 11.15 -13.36 -14.58
C CYS A 17 11.94 -14.38 -13.74
N LEU A 18 12.15 -15.60 -14.24
CA LEU A 18 13.03 -16.58 -13.61
C LEU A 18 14.48 -16.09 -13.55
N GLN A 19 14.99 -15.52 -14.65
CA GLN A 19 16.32 -14.91 -14.67
C GLN A 19 16.45 -13.75 -13.68
N ILE A 20 15.42 -12.90 -13.55
CA ILE A 20 15.42 -11.80 -12.57
C ILE A 20 15.44 -12.34 -11.15
N ARG A 21 14.64 -13.37 -10.85
CA ARG A 21 14.62 -14.03 -9.54
C ARG A 21 16.01 -14.54 -9.18
N ASP A 22 16.61 -15.32 -10.08
CA ASP A 22 17.87 -16.02 -9.78
C ASP A 22 19.04 -15.02 -9.64
N ASN A 23 19.00 -13.89 -10.36
CA ASN A 23 20.07 -12.89 -10.32
C ASN A 23 19.92 -11.83 -9.22
N ARG A 24 18.69 -11.48 -8.83
CA ARG A 24 18.42 -10.31 -7.94
C ARG A 24 17.59 -10.64 -6.71
N ASN A 25 16.89 -11.77 -6.69
CA ASN A 25 15.98 -12.19 -5.63
C ASN A 25 15.08 -11.05 -5.08
N PRO A 26 14.30 -10.36 -5.92
CA PRO A 26 13.52 -9.20 -5.50
C PRO A 26 12.31 -9.60 -4.66
N SER A 27 11.86 -8.69 -3.77
CA SER A 27 10.62 -8.87 -3.00
C SER A 27 9.34 -8.62 -3.82
N VAL A 28 9.46 -7.91 -4.95
CA VAL A 28 8.38 -7.63 -5.89
C VAL A 28 8.95 -7.39 -7.28
N ILE A 29 8.21 -7.77 -8.30
CA ILE A 29 8.46 -7.38 -9.69
C ILE A 29 7.31 -6.47 -10.12
N ILE A 30 7.63 -5.29 -10.66
CA ILE A 30 6.63 -4.37 -11.18
C ILE A 30 6.74 -4.36 -12.70
N TRP A 31 5.65 -4.69 -13.38
CA TRP A 31 5.54 -4.60 -14.83
C TRP A 31 4.90 -3.28 -15.22
N ILE A 32 5.56 -2.55 -16.12
CA ILE A 32 5.07 -1.30 -16.65
C ILE A 32 4.47 -1.55 -18.03
N GLY A 33 3.16 -1.38 -18.15
CA GLY A 33 2.47 -1.37 -19.43
C GLY A 33 2.90 -0.16 -20.26
N THR A 34 3.37 -0.41 -21.48
CA THR A 34 3.81 0.63 -22.43
C THR A 34 2.81 0.77 -23.57
N CYS A 35 2.94 1.83 -24.40
CA CYS A 35 2.03 2.04 -25.53
C CYS A 35 1.91 0.81 -26.45
N THR A 36 3.02 0.10 -26.68
CA THR A 36 3.03 -1.11 -27.52
C THR A 36 2.22 -2.25 -26.91
N THR A 37 2.35 -2.49 -25.60
CA THR A 37 1.60 -3.57 -24.93
C THR A 37 0.10 -3.31 -24.96
N GLU A 38 -0.32 -2.03 -24.97
CA GLU A 38 -1.71 -1.63 -25.11
C GLU A 38 -2.24 -1.82 -26.53
N ILE A 39 -1.47 -1.39 -27.53
CA ILE A 39 -1.84 -1.49 -28.95
C ILE A 39 -2.00 -2.95 -29.37
N VAL A 40 -1.07 -3.82 -28.94
CA VAL A 40 -1.09 -5.26 -29.23
C VAL A 40 -2.11 -6.00 -28.34
N LYS A 41 -2.73 -5.31 -27.37
CA LYS A 41 -3.70 -5.87 -26.41
C LYS A 41 -3.13 -7.07 -25.65
N MET A 42 -1.88 -6.93 -25.21
CA MET A 42 -1.21 -7.94 -24.39
C MET A 42 -1.86 -7.98 -23.00
N ASP A 43 -2.37 -9.15 -22.60
CA ASP A 43 -3.08 -9.32 -21.32
C ASP A 43 -2.11 -9.46 -20.12
N LEU A 44 -1.41 -8.38 -19.78
CA LEU A 44 -0.47 -8.38 -18.65
C LEU A 44 -1.18 -8.66 -17.31
N GLU A 45 -2.39 -8.14 -17.12
CA GLU A 45 -3.17 -8.30 -15.88
C GLU A 45 -3.65 -9.74 -15.69
N GLY A 46 -3.98 -10.47 -16.77
CA GLY A 46 -4.33 -11.89 -16.71
C GLY A 46 -3.12 -12.84 -16.63
N ILE A 47 -1.98 -12.44 -17.19
CA ILE A 47 -0.74 -13.24 -17.17
C ILE A 47 -0.03 -13.13 -15.81
N ALA A 48 0.06 -11.94 -15.21
CA ALA A 48 0.82 -11.70 -13.99
C ALA A 48 0.43 -12.63 -12.81
N PRO A 49 -0.86 -12.86 -12.47
CA PRO A 49 -1.23 -13.75 -11.37
C PRO A 49 -0.87 -15.22 -11.62
N LYS A 50 -0.80 -15.66 -12.88
CA LYS A 50 -0.39 -17.03 -13.23
C LYS A 50 1.10 -17.21 -12.98
N LEU A 51 1.91 -16.26 -13.43
CA LEU A 51 3.36 -16.28 -13.25
C LEU A 51 3.77 -16.03 -11.79
N GLU A 52 3.07 -15.17 -11.07
CA GLU A 52 3.27 -14.97 -9.64
C GLU A 52 3.15 -16.28 -8.85
N LYS A 53 2.16 -17.13 -9.18
CA LYS A 53 2.02 -18.47 -8.56
C LYS A 53 3.15 -19.43 -8.91
N GLN A 54 3.71 -19.34 -10.12
CA GLN A 54 4.79 -20.21 -10.58
C GLN A 54 6.15 -19.79 -9.99
N ILE A 55 6.40 -18.50 -9.90
CA ILE A 55 7.71 -17.93 -9.53
C ILE A 55 7.82 -17.70 -8.02
N GLY A 56 6.68 -17.47 -7.34
CA GLY A 56 6.62 -17.20 -5.90
C GLY A 56 6.99 -15.76 -5.51
N ILE A 57 7.12 -14.85 -6.47
CA ILE A 57 7.37 -13.42 -6.25
C ILE A 57 6.14 -12.62 -6.69
N PRO A 58 5.65 -11.66 -5.88
CA PRO A 58 4.56 -10.77 -6.26
C PRO A 58 4.84 -10.00 -7.55
N ILE A 59 3.89 -10.04 -8.50
CA ILE A 59 3.98 -9.29 -9.77
C ILE A 59 2.89 -8.21 -9.83
N VAL A 60 3.27 -6.94 -9.72
CA VAL A 60 2.34 -5.82 -9.79
C VAL A 60 2.35 -5.23 -11.19
N VAL A 61 1.19 -5.14 -11.83
CA VAL A 61 1.05 -4.54 -13.17
C VAL A 61 0.58 -3.10 -13.02
N ALA A 62 1.34 -2.17 -13.58
CA ALA A 62 1.00 -0.74 -13.64
C ALA A 62 0.96 -0.30 -15.11
N ARG A 63 -0.23 0.04 -15.61
CA ARG A 63 -0.43 0.52 -16.98
C ARG A 63 -0.09 2.01 -17.07
N ALA A 64 1.21 2.32 -17.11
CA ALA A 64 1.74 3.68 -17.20
C ALA A 64 2.17 4.04 -18.64
N ASN A 65 1.27 3.88 -19.60
CA ASN A 65 1.56 4.15 -21.01
C ASN A 65 1.45 5.66 -21.33
N GLY A 66 2.13 6.10 -22.39
CA GLY A 66 2.12 7.49 -22.85
C GLY A 66 0.93 7.90 -23.73
N LEU A 67 -0.02 6.98 -23.99
CA LEU A 67 -1.27 7.30 -24.69
C LEU A 67 -2.32 7.86 -23.71
N ASP A 68 -2.37 7.29 -22.50
CA ASP A 68 -3.39 7.59 -21.49
C ASP A 68 -2.89 8.55 -20.39
N TYR A 69 -1.57 8.61 -20.15
CA TYR A 69 -1.00 9.30 -19.00
C TYR A 69 0.25 10.12 -19.34
N ALA A 70 0.54 11.11 -18.48
CA ALA A 70 1.71 11.95 -18.58
C ALA A 70 2.57 11.91 -17.29
N PHE A 71 3.87 11.71 -17.48
CA PHE A 71 4.93 11.88 -16.48
C PHE A 71 4.60 11.33 -15.08
N THR A 72 4.25 12.19 -14.12
CA THR A 72 3.97 11.82 -12.72
C THR A 72 2.73 10.95 -12.53
N GLN A 73 1.82 10.93 -13.49
CA GLN A 73 0.67 10.01 -13.46
C GLN A 73 1.10 8.53 -13.56
N GLY A 74 2.33 8.25 -14.02
CA GLY A 74 2.90 6.91 -13.94
C GLY A 74 2.97 6.41 -12.49
N GLU A 75 3.33 7.27 -11.54
CA GLU A 75 3.30 6.95 -10.10
C GLU A 75 1.89 6.64 -9.64
N ASP A 76 0.91 7.45 -10.04
CA ASP A 76 -0.49 7.25 -9.68
C ASP A 76 -1.03 5.88 -10.13
N THR A 77 -0.64 5.43 -11.33
CA THR A 77 -1.01 4.08 -11.79
C THR A 77 -0.31 2.98 -10.99
N ALA A 78 0.95 3.17 -10.63
CA ALA A 78 1.72 2.20 -9.86
C ALA A 78 1.21 2.08 -8.42
N LEU A 79 0.96 3.20 -7.75
CA LEU A 79 0.43 3.20 -6.39
C LEU A 79 -1.01 2.69 -6.33
N ALA A 80 -1.85 2.99 -7.32
CA ALA A 80 -3.16 2.37 -7.42
C ALA A 80 -3.08 0.85 -7.53
N ALA A 81 -2.13 0.31 -8.31
CA ALA A 81 -1.90 -1.14 -8.40
C ALA A 81 -1.35 -1.72 -7.09
N MET A 82 -0.41 -1.03 -6.44
CA MET A 82 0.14 -1.43 -5.13
C MET A 82 -0.90 -1.38 -4.01
N ALA A 83 -1.87 -0.46 -4.07
CA ALA A 83 -2.94 -0.35 -3.09
C ALA A 83 -3.78 -1.63 -3.02
N HIS A 84 -3.83 -2.46 -4.06
CA HIS A 84 -4.47 -3.78 -4.01
C HIS A 84 -3.66 -4.84 -3.24
N ARG A 85 -2.36 -4.61 -3.04
CA ARG A 85 -1.43 -5.54 -2.38
C ARG A 85 -1.24 -5.26 -0.89
N CYS A 86 -1.65 -4.08 -0.42
CA CYS A 86 -1.61 -3.73 1.00
C CYS A 86 -2.44 -4.72 1.85
N PRO A 87 -1.99 -5.11 3.05
CA PRO A 87 -2.77 -5.97 3.94
C PRO A 87 -4.06 -5.29 4.40
N GLU A 88 -5.07 -6.08 4.78
CA GLU A 88 -6.30 -5.54 5.37
C GLU A 88 -6.03 -5.01 6.78
N TYR A 89 -6.52 -3.80 7.06
CA TYR A 89 -6.48 -3.26 8.41
C TYR A 89 -7.47 -4.02 9.30
N ARG A 90 -6.97 -4.64 10.37
CA ARG A 90 -7.81 -5.25 11.41
C ARG A 90 -7.94 -4.27 12.56
N GLN A 91 -9.13 -3.69 12.70
CA GLN A 91 -9.47 -2.93 13.89
C GLN A 91 -9.53 -3.91 15.06
N CYS A 92 -8.68 -3.72 16.07
CA CYS A 92 -8.83 -4.42 17.33
C CYS A 92 -10.04 -3.79 18.03
N ASP A 93 -11.22 -4.37 17.87
CA ASP A 93 -12.37 -4.00 18.66
C ASP A 93 -12.05 -4.24 20.14
N THR A 94 -11.77 -3.16 20.88
CA THR A 94 -11.87 -3.13 22.35
C THR A 94 -13.33 -3.19 22.76
N ASN A 95 -14.05 -4.22 22.32
CA ASN A 95 -15.31 -4.61 22.92
C ASN A 95 -14.97 -5.27 24.27
N ARG A 96 -14.95 -4.42 25.30
CA ARG A 96 -15.17 -4.77 26.71
C ARG A 96 -16.20 -5.89 26.82
N SER A 97 -15.73 -7.12 26.98
CA SER A 97 -16.51 -8.16 27.64
C SER A 97 -16.47 -7.88 29.15
N LYS A 98 -17.20 -6.84 29.59
CA LYS A 98 -17.74 -6.81 30.95
C LYS A 98 -19.00 -7.68 30.94
N ARG A 99 -18.83 -9.00 30.86
CA ARG A 99 -19.84 -9.94 31.35
C ARG A 99 -19.33 -10.39 32.71
N GLY A 100 -19.98 -9.89 33.75
CA GLY A 100 -19.69 -10.29 35.11
C GLY A 100 -19.96 -11.78 35.29
N GLU A 101 -19.00 -12.47 35.88
CA GLU A 101 -19.28 -13.60 36.76
C GLU A 101 -18.25 -13.57 37.90
N THR A 102 -18.79 -13.39 39.08
CA THR A 102 -18.17 -13.49 40.40
C THR A 102 -17.51 -14.85 40.61
N GLY A 103 -16.24 -14.86 41.01
CA GLY A 103 -15.53 -16.04 41.53
C GLY A 103 -14.16 -15.64 42.11
N LEU A 104 -13.97 -15.88 43.40
CA LEU A 104 -12.83 -15.49 44.25
C LEU A 104 -11.48 -16.16 43.90
N LEU A 105 -10.38 -15.40 44.16
CA LEU A 105 -9.02 -15.78 44.64
C LEU A 105 -8.16 -16.68 43.70
N GLU A 106 -6.83 -16.51 43.50
CA GLU A 106 -5.73 -16.12 44.40
C GLU A 106 -4.58 -15.36 43.69
N ILE A 107 -3.76 -14.73 44.53
CA ILE A 107 -2.60 -13.85 44.33
C ILE A 107 -1.34 -14.65 43.94
N ASN A 108 -0.44 -14.10 43.11
CA ASN A 108 1.02 -13.98 43.40
C ASN A 108 1.84 -13.28 42.29
N THR A 109 2.31 -12.06 42.62
CA THR A 109 3.73 -11.60 42.66
C THR A 109 4.59 -11.82 41.38
N SER A 110 5.04 -10.80 40.61
CA SER A 110 6.01 -9.77 41.02
C SER A 110 6.29 -8.72 39.90
N ASN A 111 6.00 -7.45 40.22
CA ASN A 111 6.73 -6.20 39.92
C ASN A 111 7.01 -5.67 38.49
N PRO A 112 7.12 -4.32 38.35
CA PRO A 112 6.46 -3.56 37.29
C PRO A 112 7.41 -2.61 36.52
N LYS A 113 6.82 -1.76 35.64
CA LYS A 113 7.37 -0.64 34.82
C LYS A 113 7.44 -1.04 33.34
N TYR A 114 6.66 -0.48 32.43
CA TYR A 114 6.42 0.95 32.23
C TYR A 114 4.95 1.28 31.99
N LEU A 115 4.44 2.16 32.86
CA LEU A 115 3.31 3.01 32.63
C LEU A 115 3.69 4.02 31.53
N SER A 116 2.97 4.03 30.41
CA SER A 116 2.88 5.24 29.58
C SER A 116 1.44 5.40 29.11
N SER A 117 0.74 6.20 29.92
CA SER A 117 -0.35 7.11 29.58
C SER A 117 -1.35 6.63 28.52
N GLU A 118 -2.51 6.20 29.01
CA GLU A 118 -3.79 6.35 28.32
C GLU A 118 -3.92 7.80 27.82
N SER A 119 -3.59 8.01 26.54
CA SER A 119 -4.26 9.03 25.75
C SER A 119 -5.38 8.30 25.02
N GLU A 120 -6.56 8.31 25.62
CA GLU A 120 -7.83 7.95 24.96
C GLU A 120 -8.17 9.01 23.91
N LEU A 121 -7.34 9.13 22.88
CA LEU A 121 -7.69 9.79 21.63
C LEU A 121 -7.90 8.65 20.64
N THR A 122 -9.15 8.51 20.19
CA THR A 122 -9.59 7.63 19.11
C THR A 122 -8.46 7.30 18.15
N LYS A 123 -7.94 6.06 18.20
CA LYS A 123 -6.78 5.59 17.45
C LYS A 123 -7.12 5.48 15.96
N SER A 124 -7.37 6.61 15.33
CA SER A 124 -7.60 6.75 13.89
C SER A 124 -6.27 6.50 13.21
N ASN A 125 -6.22 5.49 12.36
CA ASN A 125 -4.98 5.13 11.65
C ASN A 125 -4.88 6.00 10.42
N LEU A 126 -3.86 6.86 10.36
CA LEU A 126 -3.58 7.69 9.21
C LEU A 126 -2.51 7.01 8.35
N VAL A 127 -2.81 6.80 7.07
CA VAL A 127 -1.84 6.36 6.07
C VAL A 127 -1.64 7.48 5.05
N LEU A 128 -0.39 7.90 4.87
CA LEU A 128 -0.05 8.88 3.85
C LEU A 128 0.28 8.18 2.53
N PHE A 129 -0.13 8.76 1.40
CA PHE A 129 0.19 8.21 0.10
C PHE A 129 0.78 9.24 -0.87
N GLY A 130 1.77 8.78 -1.63
CA GLY A 130 2.62 9.57 -2.51
C GLY A 130 4.09 9.39 -2.15
N SER A 131 4.91 9.13 -3.16
CA SER A 131 6.34 8.91 -3.02
C SER A 131 7.04 10.21 -2.67
N LEU A 132 7.92 10.14 -1.66
CA LEU A 132 8.78 11.23 -1.23
C LEU A 132 10.16 10.69 -0.87
N PRO A 133 11.21 11.52 -0.93
CA PRO A 133 12.49 11.19 -0.31
C PRO A 133 12.32 10.86 1.17
N SER A 134 13.12 9.91 1.68
CA SER A 134 13.01 9.43 3.07
C SER A 134 13.21 10.53 4.11
N SER A 135 14.04 11.53 3.81
CA SER A 135 14.24 12.71 4.65
C SER A 135 12.96 13.54 4.79
N VAL A 136 12.28 13.81 3.67
CA VAL A 136 11.04 14.59 3.63
C VAL A 136 9.90 13.84 4.33
N ALA A 137 9.76 12.53 4.07
CA ALA A 137 8.77 11.71 4.76
C ALA A 137 8.99 11.68 6.29
N SER A 138 10.26 11.65 6.73
CA SER A 138 10.61 11.69 8.15
C SER A 138 10.28 13.05 8.79
N GLN A 139 10.49 14.15 8.07
CA GLN A 139 10.12 15.49 8.52
C GLN A 139 8.60 15.62 8.68
N LEU A 140 7.83 15.19 7.68
CA LEU A 140 6.36 15.19 7.75
C LEU A 140 5.83 14.34 8.92
N ASN A 141 6.41 13.16 9.14
CA ASN A 141 6.07 12.31 10.28
C ASN A 141 6.35 13.02 11.61
N SER A 142 7.46 13.76 11.72
CA SER A 142 7.80 14.52 12.93
C SER A 142 6.82 15.66 13.17
N GLU A 143 6.45 16.40 12.12
CA GLU A 143 5.51 17.52 12.20
C GLU A 143 4.11 17.06 12.63
N LEU A 144 3.59 16.00 12.00
CA LEU A 144 2.30 15.40 12.39
C LEU A 144 2.34 14.87 13.84
N LYS A 145 3.47 14.28 14.26
CA LYS A 145 3.65 13.81 15.63
C LYS A 145 3.65 14.95 16.64
N HIS A 146 4.22 16.12 16.30
CA HIS A 146 4.11 17.33 17.13
C HIS A 146 2.66 17.78 17.32
N GLN A 147 1.81 17.54 16.33
CA GLN A 147 0.37 17.77 16.42
C GLN A 147 -0.44 16.59 16.98
N SER A 148 0.24 15.62 17.62
CA SER A 148 -0.38 14.41 18.19
C SER A 148 -1.08 13.51 17.16
N ILE A 149 -0.73 13.62 15.88
CA ILE A 149 -1.22 12.75 14.80
C ILE A 149 -0.17 11.66 14.54
N SER A 150 -0.57 10.39 14.69
CA SER A 150 0.29 9.25 14.41
C SER A 150 0.06 8.71 13.00
N VAL A 151 1.13 8.67 12.20
CA VAL A 151 1.12 8.04 10.87
C VAL A 151 1.39 6.55 11.02
N SER A 152 0.39 5.74 10.67
CA SER A 152 0.43 4.28 10.74
C SER A 152 1.24 3.64 9.60
N GLY A 153 1.45 4.36 8.50
CA GLY A 153 2.31 3.92 7.40
C GLY A 153 2.24 4.78 6.16
N TRP A 154 3.01 4.39 5.15
CA TRP A 154 3.17 5.11 3.88
C TRP A 154 2.91 4.20 2.68
N LEU A 155 2.25 4.73 1.66
CA LEU A 155 2.09 4.10 0.35
C LEU A 155 2.72 5.01 -0.72
N PRO A 156 3.92 4.71 -1.26
CA PRO A 156 4.70 3.48 -1.06
C PRO A 156 5.51 3.49 0.25
N SER A 157 5.79 2.30 0.78
CA SER A 157 6.75 2.05 1.86
C SER A 157 8.18 1.90 1.31
N GLN A 158 9.20 1.98 2.17
CA GLN A 158 10.60 1.78 1.74
C GLN A 158 10.87 0.36 1.24
N LYS A 159 10.17 -0.63 1.81
CA LYS A 159 10.21 -2.03 1.35
C LYS A 159 8.81 -2.51 1.05
N TYR A 160 8.68 -3.32 0.02
CA TYR A 160 7.39 -3.89 -0.40
C TYR A 160 6.72 -4.74 0.69
N ASN A 161 7.51 -5.43 1.52
CA ASN A 161 6.96 -6.26 2.61
C ASN A 161 6.44 -5.44 3.81
N GLU A 162 6.66 -4.12 3.80
CA GLU A 162 6.27 -3.18 4.86
C GLU A 162 5.08 -2.31 4.42
N LEU A 163 4.28 -2.78 3.44
CA LEU A 163 3.11 -2.06 2.97
C LEU A 163 2.08 -1.84 4.10
N PRO A 164 1.43 -0.67 4.15
CA PRO A 164 0.56 -0.30 5.25
C PRO A 164 -0.74 -1.10 5.23
N GLY A 165 -1.31 -1.37 6.41
CA GLY A 165 -2.67 -1.90 6.52
C GLY A 165 -3.70 -0.88 6.04
N LEU A 166 -4.56 -1.29 5.11
CA LEU A 166 -5.62 -0.45 4.55
C LEU A 166 -6.98 -1.14 4.69
N GLY A 167 -8.02 -0.38 4.98
CA GLY A 167 -9.36 -0.91 5.22
C GLY A 167 -10.33 0.15 5.71
N GLU A 168 -11.49 -0.32 6.15
CA GLU A 168 -12.48 0.51 6.84
C GLU A 168 -11.90 1.06 8.16
N GLY A 169 -12.25 2.31 8.49
CA GLY A 169 -11.71 3.01 9.67
C GLY A 169 -10.29 3.56 9.51
N VAL A 170 -9.63 3.35 8.37
CA VAL A 170 -8.34 3.95 8.04
C VAL A 170 -8.55 5.26 7.29
N TYR A 171 -7.90 6.33 7.76
CA TYR A 171 -7.83 7.61 7.07
C TYR A 171 -6.65 7.61 6.12
N VAL A 172 -6.84 8.16 4.92
CA VAL A 172 -5.77 8.32 3.92
C VAL A 172 -5.64 9.77 3.52
N CYS A 173 -4.42 10.27 3.36
CA CYS A 173 -4.15 11.63 2.89
C CYS A 173 -3.04 11.63 1.84
N GLY A 174 -3.28 12.33 0.73
CA GLY A 174 -2.36 12.40 -0.40
C GLY A 174 -1.36 13.54 -0.22
N VAL A 175 -0.08 13.31 -0.51
CA VAL A 175 0.95 14.35 -0.40
C VAL A 175 1.29 15.03 -1.73
N ASN A 176 0.83 14.47 -2.85
CA ASN A 176 1.07 15.00 -4.20
C ASN A 176 -0.25 15.15 -4.99
N PRO A 177 -0.37 16.16 -5.89
CA PRO A 177 -1.61 16.50 -6.57
C PRO A 177 -2.04 15.53 -7.69
N PHE A 178 -1.13 14.70 -8.18
CA PHE A 178 -1.39 13.84 -9.33
C PHE A 178 -1.92 12.44 -8.96
N LEU A 179 -2.25 12.19 -7.69
CA LEU A 179 -2.58 10.86 -7.14
C LEU A 179 -4.10 10.53 -7.15
N SER A 180 -4.79 10.97 -8.20
CA SER A 180 -6.26 10.88 -8.27
C SER A 180 -6.77 9.44 -8.36
N ARG A 181 -6.11 8.58 -9.14
CA ARG A 181 -6.46 7.16 -9.29
C ARG A 181 -6.20 6.40 -8.00
N THR A 182 -5.07 6.65 -7.36
CA THR A 182 -4.69 6.06 -6.08
C THR A 182 -5.71 6.43 -5.02
N ALA A 183 -6.07 7.71 -4.88
CA ALA A 183 -7.09 8.16 -3.94
C ALA A 183 -8.44 7.44 -4.20
N THR A 184 -8.86 7.36 -5.46
CA THR A 184 -10.10 6.66 -5.85
C THR A 184 -10.06 5.18 -5.52
N THR A 185 -8.93 4.51 -5.74
CA THR A 185 -8.74 3.09 -5.40
C THR A 185 -8.79 2.87 -3.89
N LEU A 186 -8.13 3.71 -3.10
CA LEU A 186 -8.17 3.66 -1.64
C LEU A 186 -9.59 3.83 -1.11
N MET A 187 -10.35 4.79 -1.63
CA MET A 187 -11.74 5.01 -1.21
C MET A 187 -12.67 3.88 -1.63
N ARG A 188 -12.67 3.51 -2.92
CA ARG A 188 -13.71 2.61 -3.47
C ARG A 188 -13.39 1.13 -3.30
N ARG A 189 -12.11 0.75 -3.37
CA ARG A 189 -11.68 -0.66 -3.33
C ARG A 189 -11.20 -1.06 -1.94
N ARG A 190 -10.57 -0.13 -1.20
CA ARG A 190 -10.08 -0.38 0.16
C ARG A 190 -10.99 0.16 1.27
N LYS A 191 -12.03 0.93 0.92
CA LYS A 191 -12.98 1.54 1.88
C LYS A 191 -12.32 2.48 2.90
N CYS A 192 -11.17 3.05 2.54
CA CYS A 192 -10.52 4.06 3.38
C CYS A 192 -11.27 5.40 3.30
N GLN A 193 -11.11 6.24 4.32
CA GLN A 193 -11.66 7.59 4.37
C GLN A 193 -10.61 8.60 3.88
N LEU A 194 -10.86 9.24 2.74
CA LEU A 194 -9.94 10.26 2.21
C LEU A 194 -10.10 11.58 2.98
N VAL A 195 -8.99 12.08 3.50
CA VAL A 195 -8.90 13.43 4.06
C VAL A 195 -8.64 14.40 2.90
N GLY A 196 -9.63 15.25 2.61
CA GLY A 196 -9.47 16.35 1.66
C GLY A 196 -8.73 17.52 2.33
N ALA A 197 -7.47 17.71 1.98
CA ALA A 197 -6.64 18.80 2.47
C ALA A 197 -5.81 19.39 1.32
N PRO A 198 -5.29 20.62 1.47
CA PRO A 198 -4.21 21.11 0.62
C PRO A 198 -3.00 20.17 0.65
N PHE A 199 -2.18 20.21 -0.39
CA PHE A 199 -0.94 19.45 -0.43
C PHE A 199 0.16 20.20 0.32
N PRO A 200 1.04 19.50 1.07
CA PRO A 200 2.08 20.12 1.88
C PRO A 200 3.24 20.67 1.03
N ILE A 201 2.93 21.65 0.18
CA ILE A 201 3.82 22.28 -0.78
C ILE A 201 3.85 23.78 -0.50
N GLY A 202 4.99 24.23 0.03
CA GLY A 202 5.11 25.58 0.56
C GLY A 202 4.53 25.69 1.98
N PRO A 203 4.69 26.84 2.66
CA PRO A 203 4.24 27.02 4.04
C PRO A 203 2.72 27.17 4.19
N ASP A 204 2.01 27.54 3.11
CA ASP A 204 0.56 27.76 3.12
C ASP A 204 -0.24 26.47 2.89
N GLY A 205 0.41 25.43 2.38
CA GLY A 205 -0.20 24.13 2.06
C GLY A 205 0.02 23.11 3.18
#